data_AF-A0A7W1YPS6-F1
#
_entry.id   AF-A0A7W1YPS6-F1
#
_cell.length_a   1.000
_cell.length_b   1.000
_cell.length_c   1.000
_cell.angle_alpha   90.00
_cell.angle_beta   90.00
_cell.angle_gamma   90.00
#
_symmetry.space_group_name_H-M   'P 1'
#
loop_
_entity.id
_entity.type
_entity.pdbx_description
1 polymer ?
#
loop_
_entity_poly.entity_id
_entity_poly.type
_entity_poly.pdbx_seq_one_letter_code
_entity_poly.pdbx_strand_id
1 'polypeptide(L)'
;MYLDFSNKRARKLIEDYELSEDEVRQIVAAARINLATFDPEYRANVTQLSQDLDRSRPTIYNWADRALDATITSLRNIRTGRPPKERATRRTPRLSND
;
A
#
# COMPACT_ATOMS: atom_id res chain seq x y z
N MET A 1 2.08 14.97 7.48
CA MET A 1 2.36 13.70 8.16
C MET A 1 3.86 13.47 8.23
N TYR A 2 4.43 13.18 9.41
CA TYR A 2 5.86 12.91 9.56
C TYR A 2 6.15 11.40 9.47
N LEU A 3 7.17 11.02 8.69
CA LEU A 3 7.62 9.63 8.56
C LEU A 3 8.90 9.44 9.36
N ASP A 4 8.93 8.41 10.20
CA ASP A 4 10.13 7.99 10.92
C ASP A 4 10.89 6.92 10.12
N PHE A 5 12.02 7.32 9.53
CA PHE A 5 12.91 6.45 8.77
C PHE A 5 13.98 5.75 9.62
N SER A 6 13.97 5.92 10.95
CA SER A 6 14.94 5.24 11.82
C SER A 6 14.75 3.72 11.83
N ASN A 7 13.51 3.24 11.60
CA ASN A 7 13.14 1.84 11.60
C ASN A 7 13.85 1.04 10.48
N LYS A 8 14.68 0.06 10.87
CA LYS A 8 15.45 -0.78 9.93
C LYS A 8 14.57 -1.57 8.95
N ARG A 9 13.42 -2.09 9.41
CA ARG A 9 12.51 -2.86 8.56
C ARG A 9 11.83 -1.95 7.54
N ALA A 10 11.39 -0.76 7.95
CA ALA A 10 10.79 0.21 7.05
C ALA A 10 11.76 0.63 5.94
N ARG A 11 13.02 0.96 6.29
CA ARG A 11 14.07 1.28 5.31
C ARG A 11 14.29 0.18 4.30
N LYS A 12 14.44 -1.07 4.75
CA LYS A 12 14.60 -2.21 3.85
C LYS A 12 13.44 -2.35 2.87
N LEU A 13 12.19 -2.19 3.32
CA LEU A 13 11.03 -2.26 2.43
C LEU A 13 10.99 -1.10 1.43
N ILE A 14 11.35 0.11 1.86
CA ILE A 14 11.44 1.27 0.96
C ILE A 14 12.48 1.02 -0.14
N GLU A 15 13.65 0.48 0.22
CA GLU A 15 14.71 0.14 -0.72
C GLU A 15 14.31 -1.02 -1.65
N ASP A 16 13.83 -2.13 -1.11
CA ASP A 16 13.50 -3.35 -1.86
C ASP A 16 12.37 -3.11 -2.89
N TYR A 17 11.45 -2.20 -2.60
CA TYR A 17 10.30 -1.87 -3.47
C TYR A 17 10.41 -0.50 -4.14
N GLU A 18 11.56 0.18 -4.03
CA GLU A 18 11.82 1.51 -4.60
C GLU A 18 10.72 2.55 -4.27
N LEU A 19 10.21 2.53 -3.03
CA LEU A 19 9.07 3.35 -2.64
C LEU A 19 9.46 4.83 -2.55
N SER A 20 8.67 5.68 -3.19
CA SER A 20 8.72 7.12 -2.97
C SER A 20 8.15 7.49 -1.60
N GLU A 21 8.52 8.67 -1.09
CA GLU A 21 7.97 9.19 0.16
C GLU A 21 6.43 9.29 0.10
N ASP A 22 5.88 9.72 -1.02
CA ASP A 22 4.44 9.83 -1.22
C ASP A 22 3.75 8.47 -1.16
N GLU A 23 4.32 7.42 -1.75
CA GLU A 23 3.78 6.06 -1.64
C GLU A 23 3.81 5.56 -0.20
N VAL A 24 4.87 5.82 0.55
CA VAL A 24 4.93 5.48 1.97
C VAL A 24 3.85 6.22 2.74
N ARG A 25 3.64 7.52 2.46
CA ARG A 25 2.59 8.30 3.12
C ARG A 25 1.19 7.77 2.77
N GLN A 26 0.96 7.35 1.52
CA GLN A 26 -0.29 6.70 1.09
C GLN A 26 -0.53 5.37 1.81
N ILE A 27 0.50 4.52 1.90
CA ILE A 27 0.43 3.23 2.62
C ILE A 27 0.05 3.45 4.08
N VAL A 28 0.70 4.40 4.76
CA VAL A 28 0.39 4.72 6.16
C VAL A 28 -1.03 5.25 6.32
N ALA A 29 -1.49 6.11 5.42
CA ALA A 29 -2.85 6.63 5.47
C ALA A 29 -3.90 5.52 5.28
N ALA A 30 -3.73 4.68 4.25
CA ALA A 30 -4.60 3.52 4.01
C ALA A 30 -4.63 2.58 5.22
N ALA A 31 -3.48 2.28 5.81
CA ALA A 31 -3.38 1.44 7.00
C ALA A 31 -4.10 2.05 8.22
N ARG A 32 -3.99 3.37 8.44
CA ARG A 32 -4.71 4.06 9.53
C ARG A 32 -6.22 4.00 9.35
N ILE A 33 -6.72 4.21 8.13
CA ILE A 33 -8.16 4.07 7.85
C ILE A 33 -8.60 2.63 8.09
N ASN A 34 -7.86 1.65 7.57
CA ASN A 34 -8.18 0.23 7.75
C ASN A 34 -8.19 -0.17 9.23
N LEU A 35 -7.25 0.34 10.03
CA LEU A 35 -7.26 0.12 11.48
C LEU A 35 -8.51 0.72 12.12
N ALA A 36 -8.86 1.97 11.81
CA ALA A 36 -10.06 2.62 12.32
C ALA A 36 -11.37 1.93 11.91
N THR A 37 -11.36 1.18 10.81
CA THR A 37 -12.52 0.38 10.36
C THR A 37 -12.78 -0.82 11.28
N PHE A 38 -11.74 -1.47 11.81
CA PHE A 38 -11.88 -2.71 12.57
C PHE A 38 -11.65 -2.55 14.07
N ASP A 39 -10.98 -1.49 14.50
CA ASP A 39 -10.69 -1.20 15.90
C ASP A 39 -11.54 -0.02 16.37
N PRO A 40 -12.56 -0.25 17.23
CA PRO A 40 -13.46 0.80 17.71
C PRO A 40 -12.77 1.80 18.64
N GLU A 41 -11.63 1.44 19.23
CA GLU A 41 -10.86 2.32 20.10
C GLU A 41 -9.94 3.26 19.30
N TYR A 42 -9.61 2.88 18.06
CA TYR A 42 -8.79 3.67 17.17
C TYR A 42 -9.62 4.59 16.26
N ARG A 43 -9.27 5.88 16.21
CA ARG A 43 -9.89 6.86 15.28
C ARG A 43 -8.85 7.52 14.40
N ALA A 44 -8.94 7.30 13.10
CA ALA A 44 -8.15 8.03 12.13
C ALA A 44 -8.69 9.46 11.95
N ASN A 45 -7.82 10.47 12.07
CA ASN A 45 -8.17 11.85 11.72
C ASN A 45 -8.08 12.06 10.19
N VAL A 46 -9.15 11.68 9.48
CA VAL A 46 -9.18 11.71 8.01
C VAL A 46 -9.07 13.12 7.43
N THR A 47 -9.56 14.13 8.16
CA THR A 47 -9.40 15.53 7.76
C THR A 47 -7.92 15.94 7.75
N GLN A 48 -7.17 15.58 8.80
CA GLN A 48 -5.72 15.84 8.84
C GLN A 48 -4.98 15.07 7.74
N LEU A 49 -5.33 13.79 7.52
CA LEU A 49 -4.73 13.00 6.45
C LEU A 49 -4.95 13.65 5.08
N SER A 50 -6.16 14.14 4.82
CA SER A 50 -6.52 14.86 3.59
C SER A 50 -5.66 16.10 3.37
N GLN A 51 -5.46 16.91 4.41
CA GLN A 51 -4.61 18.09 4.36
C GLN A 51 -3.13 17.75 4.17
N ASP A 52 -2.63 16.78 4.94
CA ASP A 52 -1.22 16.36 4.93
C ASP A 52 -0.77 15.79 3.59
N LEU A 53 -1.69 15.14 2.87
CA LEU A 53 -1.43 14.46 1.61
C LEU A 53 -1.79 15.31 0.40
N ASP A 54 -2.43 16.47 0.60
CA ASP A 54 -3.04 17.27 -0.47
C ASP A 54 -3.97 16.43 -1.36
N ARG A 55 -4.86 15.66 -0.73
CA ARG A 55 -5.79 14.76 -1.41
C ARG A 55 -7.15 14.81 -0.77
N SER A 56 -8.20 14.63 -1.58
CA SER A 56 -9.57 14.61 -1.07
C SER A 56 -9.81 13.43 -0.11
N ARG A 57 -10.69 13.60 0.87
CA ARG A 57 -11.11 12.49 1.76
C ARG A 57 -11.63 11.28 0.97
N PRO A 58 -12.48 11.43 -0.08
CA PRO A 58 -12.88 10.31 -0.92
C PRO A 58 -11.71 9.56 -1.57
N THR A 59 -10.67 10.27 -2.02
CA THR A 59 -9.46 9.65 -2.58
C THR A 59 -8.76 8.76 -1.56
N ILE A 60 -8.64 9.24 -0.31
CA ILE A 60 -7.99 8.47 0.78
C ILE A 60 -8.80 7.22 1.14
N TYR A 61 -10.13 7.30 1.21
CA TYR A 61 -10.98 6.13 1.44
C TYR A 61 -10.83 5.10 0.31
N ASN A 62 -10.83 5.55 -0.95
CA ASN A 62 -10.64 4.64 -2.09
C ASN A 62 -9.28 3.91 -2.05
N TRP A 63 -8.21 4.58 -1.58
CA TRP A 63 -6.93 3.91 -1.35
C TRP A 63 -7.02 2.85 -0.25
N ALA A 64 -7.67 3.18 0.88
CA ALA A 64 -7.87 2.25 1.99
C ALA A 64 -8.66 1.01 1.55
N ASP A 65 -9.76 1.21 0.83
CA ASP A 65 -10.63 0.13 0.33
C ASP A 65 -9.86 -0.81 -0.62
N ARG A 66 -9.10 -0.25 -1.57
CA ARG A 66 -8.28 -1.05 -2.50
C ARG A 66 -7.17 -1.82 -1.79
N ALA A 67 -6.50 -1.19 -0.83
CA ALA A 67 -5.47 -1.85 -0.03
C ALA A 67 -6.06 -2.97 0.83
N LEU A 68 -7.27 -2.76 1.38
CA LEU A 68 -7.97 -3.75 2.18
C LEU A 68 -8.40 -4.95 1.32
N ASP A 69 -8.95 -4.71 0.12
CA ASP A 69 -9.33 -5.78 -0.81
C ASP A 69 -8.13 -6.64 -1.24
N ALA A 70 -6.99 -6.01 -1.59
CA ALA A 70 -5.76 -6.71 -1.90
C ALA A 70 -5.23 -7.54 -0.70
N THR A 71 -5.38 -7.01 0.52
CA THR A 71 -5.01 -7.71 1.76
C THR A 71 -5.90 -8.91 2.00
N ILE A 72 -7.23 -8.76 1.88
CA ILE A 72 -8.20 -9.85 2.02
C ILE A 72 -7.92 -10.95 1.00
N THR A 73 -7.68 -10.58 -0.26
CA THR A 73 -7.36 -11.52 -1.33
C THR A 73 -6.07 -12.28 -1.03
N SER A 74 -5.01 -11.57 -0.63
CA SER A 74 -3.73 -12.17 -0.23
C SER A 74 -3.90 -13.17 0.92
N LEU A 75 -4.63 -12.79 1.98
CA LEU A 75 -4.88 -13.65 3.14
C LEU A 75 -5.69 -14.90 2.75
N ARG A 76 -6.68 -14.75 1.88
CA ARG A 76 -7.46 -15.89 1.35
C ARG A 76 -6.58 -16.84 0.56
N ASN A 77 -5.69 -16.33 -0.29
CA ASN A 77 -4.76 -17.14 -1.10
C ASN A 77 -3.73 -17.88 -0.23
N ILE A 78 -3.22 -17.23 0.81
CA ILE A 78 -2.35 -17.88 1.80
C ILE A 78 -3.11 -19.03 2.49
N ARG A 79 -4.35 -18.77 2.93
CA ARG A 79 -5.20 -19.77 3.60
C ARG A 79 -5.50 -20.98 2.74
N THR A 80 -5.70 -20.80 1.42
CA THR A 80 -6.04 -21.88 0.49
C THR A 80 -4.81 -22.59 -0.11
N GLY A 81 -3.59 -22.17 0.26
CA GLY A 81 -2.34 -22.81 -0.18
C GLY A 81 -1.97 -22.60 -1.65
N ARG A 82 -2.65 -21.70 -2.37
CA ARG A 82 -2.33 -21.35 -3.77
C ARG A 82 -2.25 -19.84 -3.93
N PRO A 83 -1.03 -19.25 -3.95
CA PRO A 83 -0.83 -17.99 -4.63
C PRO A 83 -1.06 -18.23 -6.13
N PRO A 84 -1.96 -17.49 -6.82
CA PRO A 84 -1.96 -17.47 -8.27
C PRO A 84 -0.56 -17.06 -8.73
N LYS A 85 0.09 -17.87 -9.58
CA LYS A 85 1.32 -17.44 -10.26
C LYS A 85 0.94 -16.29 -11.18
N GLU A 86 1.12 -15.05 -10.74
CA GLU A 86 1.27 -13.96 -11.68
C GLU A 86 2.53 -14.27 -12.49
N ARG A 87 2.32 -14.78 -13.70
CA ARG A 87 3.36 -14.87 -14.71
C ARG A 87 3.88 -13.45 -14.87
N ALA A 88 5.09 -13.20 -14.35
CA ALA A 88 5.93 -12.12 -14.83
C ALA A 88 5.92 -12.22 -16.36
N THR A 89 5.22 -11.29 -17.00
CA THR A 89 5.25 -11.08 -18.44
C THR A 89 6.72 -10.82 -18.76
N ARG A 90 7.40 -11.86 -19.25
CA ARG A 90 8.74 -11.74 -19.82
C ARG A 90 8.65 -10.63 -20.87
N ARG A 91 9.27 -9.49 -20.57
CA ARG A 91 9.60 -8.50 -21.58
C ARG A 91 10.49 -9.21 -22.59
N THR A 92 9.96 -9.50 -23.77
CA THR A 92 10.73 -9.92 -24.94
C THR A 92 11.66 -8.77 -25.33
N PRO A 93 12.99 -8.92 -25.33
CA PRO A 93 13.84 -8.03 -26.08
C PRO A 93 13.54 -8.28 -27.56
N ARG A 94 13.18 -7.22 -28.29
CA ARG A 94 13.05 -7.27 -29.74
C ARG A 94 14.40 -7.68 -30.32
N LEU A 95 14.42 -8.72 -31.15
CA LEU A 95 15.53 -8.97 -32.06
C LEU A 95 15.54 -7.82 -33.07
N SER A 96 16.57 -6.99 -32.99
CA SER A 96 16.96 -6.11 -34.09
C SER A 96 17.49 -7.01 -35.20
N ASN A 97 16.81 -7.04 -36.34
CA ASN A 97 17.41 -7.58 -37.57
C ASN A 97 18.29 -6.49 -38.20
N ASP A 98 19.45 -6.93 -38.66
CA ASP A 98 20.35 -6.22 -39.59
C ASP A 98 19.62 -5.76 -40.87
#